data_AF-A0A3D0MSN1-F1
#
_entry.id   AF-A0A3D0MSN1-F1
#
_cell.length_a   1.000
_cell.length_b   1.000
_cell.length_c   1.000
_cell.angle_alpha   90.00
_cell.angle_beta   90.00
_cell.angle_gamma   90.00
#
_symmetry.space_group_name_H-M   'P 1'
#
loop_
_entity.id
_entity.type
_entity.pdbx_description
1 polymer ?
#
loop_
_entity_poly.entity_id
_entity_poly.type
_entity_poly.pdbx_seq_one_letter_code
_entity_poly.pdbx_strand_id
1 'polypeptide(L)'
;MLWKKIFNNQEELMTGEGGVAGGNMVGGDVTEMDICTPVENIDLELNIHVHLNDENQVGRAALLLASTTTPESENSLKKELAQYGWRSVATEVGGLAGDLPQKVTRALVGASLNAGVVEKSRNEMHALMHAAVEALEGFITVGMLEASVGAKIAIVRNDRWIAVAVMGDTAYHAVAHHERCGLGVMHI
;
A
#
# COMPACT_ATOMS: atom_id res chain seq x y z
N MET A 1 5.62 -8.17 -2.38
CA MET A 1 5.92 -6.82 -1.87
C MET A 1 6.87 -6.92 -0.69
N LEU A 2 7.84 -6.00 -0.55
CA LEU A 2 8.85 -6.08 0.52
C LEU A 2 8.24 -5.90 1.91
N TRP A 3 7.17 -5.11 2.02
CA TRP A 3 6.57 -4.78 3.31
C TRP A 3 5.82 -5.95 3.97
N LYS A 4 5.31 -6.94 3.23
CA LYS A 4 4.63 -8.11 3.82
C LYS A 4 5.54 -8.87 4.79
N LYS A 5 6.85 -8.80 4.59
CA LYS A 5 7.85 -9.37 5.53
C LYS A 5 7.89 -8.67 6.89
N ILE A 6 7.41 -7.42 6.99
CA ILE A 6 7.33 -6.67 8.25
C ILE A 6 6.32 -7.33 9.19
N PHE A 7 5.19 -7.82 8.66
CA PHE A 7 4.12 -8.45 9.45
C PHE A 7 4.43 -9.92 9.78
N ASN A 8 5.00 -10.68 8.85
CA ASN A 8 5.32 -12.10 9.06
C ASN A 8 6.35 -12.33 10.19
N ASN A 9 7.32 -11.43 10.37
CA ASN A 9 8.35 -11.60 11.41
C ASN A 9 7.77 -11.55 12.85
N GLN A 10 6.59 -10.97 13.06
CA GLN A 10 5.98 -10.91 14.40
C GLN A 10 5.15 -12.16 14.75
N GLU A 11 4.64 -12.90 13.77
CA GLU A 11 3.96 -14.18 14.01
C GLU A 11 4.93 -15.30 14.40
N GLU A 12 6.12 -15.35 13.78
CA GLU A 12 7.14 -16.36 14.11
C GLU A 12 7.64 -16.23 15.57
N LEU A 13 7.77 -15.01 16.08
CA LEU A 13 8.15 -14.74 17.48
C LEU A 13 7.13 -15.28 18.50
N MET A 14 5.85 -15.34 18.15
CA MET A 14 4.78 -15.82 19.05
C MET A 14 4.65 -17.35 19.08
N THR A 15 5.26 -18.06 18.12
CA THR A 15 5.27 -19.54 18.10
C THR A 15 6.47 -20.14 18.86
N GLY A 16 7.37 -19.29 19.38
CA GLY A 16 8.67 -19.69 19.91
C GLY A 16 8.79 -19.93 21.42
N GLU A 17 7.78 -19.61 22.25
CA GLU A 17 7.91 -19.74 23.72
C GLU A 17 6.78 -20.58 24.33
N GLY A 18 7.08 -21.84 24.70
CA GLY A 18 6.12 -22.69 25.39
C GLY A 18 6.56 -24.14 25.65
N GLY A 19 7.81 -24.37 26.08
CA GLY A 19 8.30 -25.71 26.42
C GLY A 19 8.66 -25.85 27.90
N VAL A 20 7.68 -26.10 28.78
CA VAL A 20 7.93 -26.65 30.14
C VAL A 20 6.89 -27.71 30.47
N ALA A 21 7.38 -28.91 30.78
CA ALA A 21 6.60 -30.10 31.10
C ALA A 21 6.15 -30.14 32.58
N GLY A 22 4.94 -30.66 32.83
CA GLY A 22 4.63 -31.39 34.07
C GLY A 22 3.29 -31.06 34.74
N GLY A 23 2.40 -32.06 34.85
CA GLY A 23 1.44 -32.17 35.96
C GLY A 23 -0.05 -32.31 35.61
N ASN A 24 -0.60 -33.52 35.80
CA ASN A 24 -2.03 -33.87 35.78
C ASN A 24 -2.85 -33.10 36.85
N MET A 25 -4.11 -32.73 36.55
CA MET A 25 -5.33 -33.13 37.31
C MET A 25 -6.64 -32.52 36.73
N VAL A 26 -7.51 -33.44 36.26
CA VAL A 26 -8.99 -33.54 36.33
C VAL A 26 -9.88 -32.29 36.50
N GLY A 27 -10.77 -32.08 35.51
CA GLY A 27 -12.22 -31.89 35.74
C GLY A 27 -12.77 -30.46 35.72
N GLY A 28 -13.31 -30.03 34.58
CA GLY A 28 -14.15 -28.85 34.47
C GLY A 28 -14.58 -28.63 33.02
N ASP A 29 -15.87 -28.79 32.76
CA ASP A 29 -16.52 -28.56 31.47
C ASP A 29 -16.35 -27.07 31.09
N VAL A 30 -15.45 -26.80 30.13
CA VAL A 30 -15.40 -25.54 29.39
C VAL A 30 -15.54 -25.96 27.95
N THR A 31 -16.69 -25.68 27.36
CA THR A 31 -16.89 -25.74 25.91
C THR A 31 -15.74 -25.00 25.26
N GLU A 32 -14.82 -25.76 24.66
CA GLU A 32 -13.70 -25.23 23.90
C GLU A 32 -14.26 -24.23 22.88
N MET A 33 -13.87 -22.97 23.05
CA MET A 33 -14.05 -21.94 22.05
C MET A 33 -13.45 -22.47 20.75
N ASP A 34 -14.27 -22.41 19.70
CA ASP A 34 -13.95 -22.72 18.31
C ASP A 34 -12.48 -22.38 18.01
N ILE A 35 -11.67 -23.43 17.91
CA ILE A 35 -10.28 -23.32 17.50
C ILE A 35 -10.37 -22.86 16.05
N CYS A 36 -10.07 -21.58 15.82
CA CYS A 36 -10.08 -20.93 14.53
C CYS A 36 -9.42 -21.86 13.51
N THR A 37 -10.24 -22.48 12.66
CA THR A 37 -9.78 -23.32 11.56
C THR A 37 -8.80 -22.51 10.73
N PRO A 38 -7.64 -23.06 10.30
CA PRO A 38 -6.71 -22.33 9.47
C PRO A 38 -7.47 -21.82 8.25
N VAL A 39 -7.57 -20.50 8.13
CA VAL A 39 -8.23 -19.85 7.00
C VAL A 39 -7.55 -20.39 5.75
N GLU A 40 -8.28 -21.10 4.91
CA GLU A 40 -7.75 -21.59 3.64
C GLU A 40 -7.11 -20.42 2.90
N ASN A 41 -5.86 -20.57 2.45
CA ASN A 41 -5.20 -19.54 1.67
C ASN A 41 -6.01 -19.30 0.40
N ILE A 42 -6.70 -18.15 0.35
CA ILE A 42 -7.46 -17.72 -0.83
C ILE A 42 -6.44 -17.34 -1.90
N ASP A 43 -6.30 -18.19 -2.92
CA ASP A 43 -5.55 -17.90 -4.15
C ASP A 43 -6.54 -17.51 -5.25
N LEU A 44 -6.77 -16.21 -5.41
CA LEU A 44 -7.71 -15.64 -6.37
C LEU A 44 -6.99 -14.76 -7.38
N GLU A 45 -6.97 -15.20 -8.65
CA GLU A 45 -6.49 -14.40 -9.78
C GLU A 45 -7.66 -13.72 -10.49
N LEU A 46 -7.63 -12.38 -10.57
CA LEU A 46 -8.66 -11.58 -11.22
C LEU A 46 -8.17 -11.03 -12.57
N ASN A 47 -8.84 -11.43 -13.65
CA ASN A 47 -8.65 -10.85 -14.97
C ASN A 47 -9.59 -9.65 -15.17
N ILE A 48 -9.10 -8.44 -14.90
CA ILE A 48 -9.90 -7.20 -14.96
C ILE A 48 -9.57 -6.43 -16.23
N HIS A 49 -10.59 -6.09 -17.01
CA HIS A 49 -10.45 -5.18 -18.14
C HIS A 49 -11.05 -3.82 -17.79
N VAL A 50 -10.22 -2.77 -17.80
CA VAL A 50 -10.63 -1.40 -17.48
C VAL A 50 -10.38 -0.51 -18.69
N HIS A 51 -11.42 0.20 -19.14
CA HIS A 51 -11.31 1.19 -20.20
C HIS A 51 -11.14 2.58 -19.60
N LEU A 52 -10.03 3.25 -19.95
CA LEU A 52 -9.82 4.67 -19.66
C LEU A 52 -9.96 5.45 -20.97
N ASN A 53 -10.96 6.33 -21.04
CA ASN A 53 -11.35 7.08 -22.24
C ASN A 53 -11.30 8.61 -22.04
N ASP A 54 -10.90 9.08 -20.87
CA ASP A 54 -10.78 10.49 -20.53
C ASP A 54 -9.46 10.74 -19.76
N GLU A 55 -8.78 11.84 -20.09
CA GLU A 55 -7.56 12.28 -19.42
C GLU A 55 -7.74 12.58 -17.93
N ASN A 56 -8.96 12.87 -17.48
CA ASN A 56 -9.28 13.09 -16.07
C ASN A 56 -9.22 11.77 -15.24
N GLN A 57 -9.04 10.62 -15.88
CA GLN A 57 -9.05 9.30 -15.23
C GLN A 57 -7.68 8.83 -14.74
N VAL A 58 -6.66 9.69 -14.69
CA VAL A 58 -5.34 9.37 -14.12
C VAL A 58 -5.42 8.79 -12.70
N GLY A 59 -6.41 9.20 -11.91
CA GLY A 59 -6.62 8.66 -10.56
C GLY A 59 -6.98 7.18 -10.55
N ARG A 60 -7.77 6.72 -11.53
CA ARG A 60 -8.13 5.30 -11.68
C ARG A 60 -6.90 4.48 -12.09
N ALA A 61 -6.08 5.01 -12.99
CA ALA A 61 -4.81 4.38 -13.36
C ALA A 61 -3.84 4.29 -12.16
N ALA A 62 -3.74 5.34 -11.35
CA ALA A 62 -2.90 5.34 -10.16
C ALA A 62 -3.37 4.30 -9.13
N LEU A 63 -4.67 4.20 -8.88
CA LEU A 63 -5.23 3.17 -8.00
C LEU A 63 -4.92 1.75 -8.50
N LEU A 64 -5.17 1.47 -9.78
CA LEU A 64 -4.86 0.16 -10.37
C LEU A 64 -3.37 -0.18 -10.25
N LEU A 65 -2.50 0.80 -10.47
CA LEU A 65 -1.06 0.62 -10.31
C LEU A 65 -0.67 0.37 -8.85
N ALA A 66 -1.28 1.06 -7.89
CA ALA A 66 -1.07 0.82 -6.46
C ALA A 66 -1.59 -0.56 -6.02
N SER A 67 -2.64 -1.07 -6.66
CA SER A 67 -3.24 -2.38 -6.36
C SER A 67 -2.46 -3.57 -6.96
N THR A 68 -1.48 -3.34 -7.85
CA THR A 68 -0.66 -4.43 -8.43
C THR A 68 0.11 -5.17 -7.33
N THR A 69 0.10 -6.51 -7.35
CA THR A 69 0.72 -7.34 -6.31
C THR A 69 2.07 -7.95 -6.72
N THR A 70 2.37 -7.94 -8.01
CA THR A 70 3.58 -8.55 -8.60
C THR A 70 4.37 -7.54 -9.44
N PRO A 71 5.71 -7.67 -9.52
CA PRO A 71 6.53 -6.85 -10.42
C PRO A 71 6.10 -6.96 -11.88
N GLU A 72 5.64 -8.13 -12.31
CA GLU A 72 5.19 -8.40 -13.67
C GLU A 72 3.93 -7.60 -14.02
N SER A 73 2.88 -7.68 -13.19
CA SER A 73 1.64 -6.92 -13.38
C SER A 73 1.88 -5.41 -13.31
N GLU A 74 2.72 -4.96 -12.39
CA GLU A 74 3.11 -3.56 -12.26
C GLU A 74 3.81 -3.05 -13.54
N ASN A 75 4.78 -3.82 -14.06
CA ASN A 75 5.51 -3.44 -15.27
C ASN A 75 4.64 -3.51 -16.53
N SER A 76 3.72 -4.47 -16.63
CA SER A 76 2.76 -4.53 -17.74
C SER A 76 1.86 -3.30 -17.76
N LEU A 77 1.27 -2.93 -16.62
CA LEU A 77 0.42 -1.75 -16.53
C LEU A 77 1.19 -0.46 -16.83
N LYS A 78 2.42 -0.29 -16.31
CA LYS A 78 3.26 0.87 -16.65
C LYS A 78 3.53 0.98 -18.15
N LYS A 79 3.75 -0.15 -18.83
CA LYS A 79 3.95 -0.18 -20.30
C LYS A 79 2.69 0.22 -21.05
N GLU A 80 1.53 -0.29 -20.64
CA GLU A 80 0.23 0.09 -21.24
C GLU A 80 -0.01 1.59 -21.10
N LEU A 81 0.20 2.17 -19.90
CA LEU A 81 0.09 3.62 -19.68
C LEU A 81 1.06 4.42 -20.57
N ALA A 82 2.31 3.96 -20.69
CA ALA A 82 3.31 4.62 -21.51
C ALA A 82 2.96 4.62 -23.01
N GLN A 83 2.25 3.60 -23.52
CA GLN A 83 1.78 3.58 -24.91
C GLN A 83 0.77 4.70 -25.22
N TYR A 84 0.06 5.19 -24.21
CA TYR A 84 -0.85 6.35 -24.32
C TYR A 84 -0.17 7.68 -23.92
N GLY A 85 1.15 7.70 -23.77
CA GLY A 85 1.91 8.90 -23.37
C GLY A 85 1.82 9.24 -21.89
N TRP A 86 1.24 8.36 -21.06
CA TRP A 86 1.14 8.60 -19.61
C TRP A 86 2.40 8.10 -18.92
N ARG A 87 2.97 8.94 -18.05
CA ARG A 87 4.16 8.59 -17.26
C ARG A 87 3.72 8.05 -15.92
N SER A 88 4.41 7.03 -15.44
CA SER A 88 4.05 6.41 -14.16
C SER A 88 5.25 5.84 -13.41
N VAL A 89 5.12 5.79 -12.09
CA VAL A 89 6.07 5.14 -11.19
C VAL A 89 5.33 4.54 -10.01
N ALA A 90 5.88 3.46 -9.45
CA ALA A 90 5.43 2.93 -8.17
C ALA A 90 6.64 2.74 -7.25
N THR A 91 6.43 2.94 -5.96
CA THR A 91 7.43 2.77 -4.90
C THR A 91 6.77 2.22 -3.64
N GLU A 92 7.52 1.58 -2.77
CA GLU A 92 7.01 1.03 -1.51
C GLU A 92 7.64 1.76 -0.32
N VAL A 93 6.83 1.95 0.73
CA VAL A 93 7.26 2.55 2.00
C VAL A 93 6.74 1.71 3.16
N GLY A 94 7.45 1.75 4.28
CA GLY A 94 7.00 1.11 5.50
C GLY A 94 7.61 1.69 6.77
N GLY A 95 6.99 1.37 7.90
CA GLY A 95 7.39 1.82 9.23
C GLY A 95 6.19 2.23 10.08
N LEU A 96 6.45 2.93 11.18
CA LEU A 96 5.39 3.46 12.03
C LEU A 96 4.66 4.62 11.35
N ALA A 97 3.34 4.69 11.53
CA ALA A 97 2.50 5.71 10.94
C ALA A 97 2.95 7.13 11.32
N GLY A 98 3.44 7.35 12.54
CA GLY A 98 3.98 8.64 12.99
C GLY A 98 5.17 9.15 12.14
N ASP A 99 6.01 8.25 11.64
CA ASP A 99 7.17 8.60 10.80
C ASP A 99 6.85 8.62 9.30
N LEU A 100 5.67 8.10 8.93
CA LEU A 100 5.30 7.81 7.55
C LEU A 100 5.27 9.07 6.67
N PRO A 101 4.73 10.24 7.09
CA PRO A 101 4.66 11.42 6.23
C PRO A 101 6.01 11.85 5.66
N GLN A 102 7.06 11.84 6.49
CA GLN A 102 8.41 12.23 6.05
C GLN A 102 9.03 11.18 5.11
N LYS A 103 8.87 9.89 5.42
CA LYS A 103 9.38 8.79 4.58
C LYS A 103 8.67 8.74 3.23
N VAL A 104 7.35 8.88 3.22
CA VAL A 104 6.53 8.97 2.00
C VAL A 104 7.02 10.12 1.15
N THR A 105 7.11 11.33 1.71
CA THR A 105 7.52 12.51 0.93
C THR A 105 8.86 12.29 0.23
N ARG A 106 9.85 11.73 0.94
CA ARG A 106 11.17 11.44 0.35
C ARG A 106 11.10 10.38 -0.76
N ALA A 107 10.40 9.27 -0.49
CA ALA A 107 10.28 8.18 -1.45
C ALA A 107 9.52 8.61 -2.71
N LEU A 108 8.41 9.34 -2.53
CA LEU A 108 7.56 9.87 -3.57
C LEU A 108 8.31 10.86 -4.47
N VAL A 109 8.99 11.85 -3.89
CA VAL A 109 9.75 12.84 -4.67
C VAL A 109 10.91 12.16 -5.40
N GLY A 110 11.65 11.29 -4.73
CA GLY A 110 12.77 10.56 -5.33
C GLY A 110 12.33 9.69 -6.50
N ALA A 111 11.27 8.90 -6.31
CA ALA A 111 10.73 8.03 -7.35
C ALA A 111 10.20 8.82 -8.56
N SER A 112 9.46 9.92 -8.30
CA SER A 112 8.87 10.74 -9.36
C SER A 112 9.93 11.40 -10.25
N LEU A 113 10.99 11.94 -9.64
CA LEU A 113 12.09 12.55 -10.38
C LEU A 113 12.91 11.51 -11.14
N ASN A 114 13.25 10.38 -10.50
CA ASN A 114 14.07 9.33 -11.12
C ASN A 114 13.37 8.67 -12.32
N ALA A 115 12.05 8.52 -12.25
CA ALA A 115 11.25 7.98 -13.35
C ALA A 115 10.85 9.03 -14.39
N GLY A 116 11.20 10.31 -14.19
CA GLY A 116 10.81 11.40 -15.07
C GLY A 116 9.30 11.67 -15.11
N VAL A 117 8.55 11.22 -14.09
CA VAL A 117 7.11 11.52 -13.95
C VAL A 117 6.92 13.02 -13.69
N VAL A 118 7.83 13.65 -12.95
CA VAL A 118 7.88 15.11 -12.79
C VAL A 118 9.29 15.63 -13.02
N GLU A 119 9.37 16.92 -13.33
CA GLU A 119 10.59 17.72 -13.35
C GLU A 119 10.73 18.53 -12.07
N LYS A 120 11.96 18.99 -11.79
CA LYS A 120 12.25 19.84 -10.64
C LYS A 120 11.84 21.30 -10.89
N SER A 121 10.59 21.51 -11.30
CA SER A 121 9.97 22.82 -11.50
C SER A 121 9.01 23.15 -10.36
N ARG A 122 8.77 24.44 -10.10
CA ARG A 122 7.85 24.85 -9.02
C ARG A 122 6.44 24.30 -9.21
N ASN A 123 5.93 24.34 -10.43
CA ASN A 123 4.55 23.95 -10.75
C ASN A 123 4.36 22.44 -10.58
N GLU A 124 5.25 21.64 -11.17
CA GLU A 124 5.12 20.18 -11.12
C GLU A 124 5.34 19.62 -9.71
N MET A 125 6.31 20.18 -8.98
CA MET A 125 6.52 19.81 -7.58
C MET A 125 5.34 20.22 -6.71
N HIS A 126 4.72 21.38 -6.95
CA HIS A 126 3.53 21.82 -6.23
C HIS A 126 2.35 20.88 -6.48
N ALA A 127 2.08 20.54 -7.75
CA ALA A 127 1.03 19.59 -8.13
C ALA A 127 1.23 18.22 -7.47
N LEU A 128 2.45 17.68 -7.56
CA LEU A 128 2.81 16.40 -6.94
C LEU A 128 2.61 16.42 -5.42
N MET A 129 3.07 17.48 -4.73
CA MET A 129 2.96 17.56 -3.28
C MET A 129 1.51 17.70 -2.82
N HIS A 130 0.66 18.44 -3.53
CA HIS A 130 -0.77 18.55 -3.18
C HIS A 130 -1.51 17.23 -3.39
N ALA A 131 -1.29 16.55 -4.52
CA ALA A 131 -1.86 15.22 -4.75
C ALA A 131 -1.36 14.21 -3.69
N ALA A 132 -0.10 14.29 -3.27
CA ALA A 132 0.45 13.42 -2.24
C ALA A 132 -0.18 13.66 -0.86
N VAL A 133 -0.39 14.92 -0.46
CA VAL A 133 -1.02 15.25 0.82
C VAL A 133 -2.45 14.72 0.87
N GLU A 134 -3.24 14.97 -0.18
CA GLU A 134 -4.62 14.47 -0.26
C GLU A 134 -4.67 12.93 -0.22
N ALA A 135 -3.77 12.26 -0.94
CA ALA A 135 -3.67 10.80 -0.91
C ALA A 135 -3.31 10.27 0.50
N LEU A 136 -2.41 10.96 1.21
CA LEU A 136 -2.01 10.58 2.56
C LEU A 136 -3.11 10.85 3.59
N GLU A 137 -3.89 11.91 3.45
CA GLU A 137 -5.04 12.19 4.31
C GLU A 137 -6.13 11.12 4.17
N GLY A 138 -6.35 10.60 2.95
CA GLY A 138 -7.25 9.47 2.74
C GLY A 138 -6.72 8.15 3.32
N PHE A 139 -5.40 7.94 3.31
CA PHE A 139 -4.77 6.70 3.77
C PHE A 139 -4.50 6.66 5.28
N ILE A 140 -4.07 7.77 5.88
CA ILE A 140 -3.75 7.90 7.31
C ILE A 140 -4.92 8.56 8.03
N THR A 141 -5.73 7.75 8.72
CA THR A 141 -6.82 8.26 9.55
C THR A 141 -6.35 8.65 10.96
N VAL A 142 -7.14 9.49 11.64
CA VAL A 142 -6.83 9.99 12.99
C VAL A 142 -6.66 8.82 13.97
N GLY A 143 -5.62 8.89 14.82
CA GLY A 143 -5.37 7.90 15.89
C GLY A 143 -4.41 6.77 15.52
N MET A 144 -3.81 6.81 14.32
CA MET A 144 -2.94 5.75 13.81
C MET A 144 -1.48 5.78 14.27
N LEU A 145 -1.04 6.71 15.12
CA LEU A 145 0.39 7.01 15.33
C LEU A 145 1.27 5.79 15.67
N GLU A 146 0.73 4.80 16.38
CA GLU A 146 1.44 3.58 16.79
C GLU A 146 1.26 2.39 15.83
N ALA A 147 0.46 2.55 14.77
CA ALA A 147 0.25 1.49 13.79
C ALA A 147 1.49 1.33 12.90
N SER A 148 1.87 0.08 12.66
CA SER A 148 2.82 -0.30 11.61
C SER A 148 2.12 -0.22 10.26
N VAL A 149 2.85 0.30 9.27
CA VAL A 149 2.34 0.52 7.91
C VAL A 149 3.28 -0.12 6.91
N GLY A 150 2.69 -0.75 5.89
CA GLY A 150 3.36 -1.13 4.66
C GLY A 150 2.50 -0.70 3.47
N ALA A 151 2.99 0.22 2.65
CA ALA A 151 2.20 0.80 1.57
C ALA A 151 2.97 0.86 0.24
N LYS A 152 2.25 0.58 -0.84
CA LYS A 152 2.65 0.93 -2.21
C LYS A 152 2.08 2.30 -2.54
N ILE A 153 2.93 3.15 -3.11
CA ILE A 153 2.57 4.46 -3.64
C ILE A 153 2.74 4.39 -5.15
N ALA A 154 1.69 4.69 -5.88
CA ALA A 154 1.70 4.80 -7.34
C ALA A 154 1.42 6.24 -7.75
N ILE A 155 2.13 6.68 -8.79
CA ILE A 155 2.05 8.04 -9.30
C ILE A 155 1.88 7.93 -10.80
N VAL A 156 0.82 8.55 -11.33
CA VAL A 156 0.49 8.53 -12.75
C VAL A 156 0.23 9.96 -13.20
N ARG A 157 0.80 10.32 -14.34
CA ARG A 157 0.70 11.65 -14.94
C ARG A 157 0.35 11.55 -16.42
N ASN A 158 -0.49 12.47 -16.88
CA ASN A 158 -0.57 12.87 -18.28
C ASN A 158 -0.24 14.37 -18.43
N ASP A 159 -0.59 14.97 -19.57
CA ASP A 159 -0.24 16.36 -19.86
C ASP A 159 -1.00 17.40 -19.03
N ARG A 160 -2.10 17.00 -18.37
CA ARG A 160 -2.98 17.92 -17.62
C ARG A 160 -3.13 17.58 -16.14
N TRP A 161 -2.91 16.32 -15.78
CA TRP A 161 -3.18 15.81 -14.45
C TRP A 161 -2.06 14.92 -13.91
N ILE A 162 -1.88 14.98 -12.61
CA ILE A 162 -1.08 14.05 -11.83
C ILE A 162 -1.93 13.45 -10.71
N ALA A 163 -1.82 12.14 -10.52
CA ALA A 163 -2.48 11.41 -9.46
C ALA A 163 -1.45 10.67 -8.61
N VAL A 164 -1.69 10.66 -7.30
CA VAL A 164 -0.95 9.86 -6.32
C VAL A 164 -1.96 8.93 -5.65
N ALA A 165 -1.74 7.63 -5.73
CA ALA A 165 -2.50 6.63 -5.01
C ALA A 165 -1.60 5.94 -3.99
N VAL A 166 -2.13 5.72 -2.79
CA VAL A 166 -1.48 4.93 -1.73
C VAL A 166 -2.39 3.76 -1.45
N MET A 167 -1.85 2.55 -1.46
CA MET A 167 -2.57 1.34 -1.06
C MET A 167 -1.67 0.44 -0.23
N GLY A 168 -2.20 -0.11 0.85
CA GLY A 168 -1.42 -1.00 1.70
C GLY A 168 -2.08 -1.32 3.02
N ASP A 169 -1.34 -2.02 3.86
CA ASP A 169 -1.80 -2.47 5.15
C ASP A 169 -1.36 -1.57 6.28
N THR A 170 -2.21 -1.58 7.29
CA THR A 170 -2.03 -0.85 8.52
C THR A 170 -2.40 -1.78 9.66
N ALA A 171 -1.54 -1.87 10.67
CA ALA A 171 -1.72 -2.82 11.76
C ALA A 171 -1.27 -2.23 13.09
N TYR A 172 -2.12 -2.36 14.11
CA TYR A 172 -1.69 -2.14 15.50
C TYR A 172 -1.04 -3.38 16.10
N HIS A 173 -1.38 -4.55 15.54
CA HIS A 173 -0.91 -5.85 15.99
C HIS A 173 -0.86 -6.78 14.77
N ALA A 174 0.02 -7.80 14.77
CA ALA A 174 0.24 -8.68 13.60
C ALA A 174 -1.07 -9.28 13.03
N VAL A 175 -1.95 -9.76 13.92
CA VAL A 175 -3.25 -10.35 13.55
C VAL A 175 -4.37 -9.32 13.28
N ALA A 176 -4.13 -8.03 13.53
CA ALA A 176 -5.10 -6.96 13.38
C ALA A 176 -4.64 -5.94 12.34
N HIS A 177 -4.46 -6.42 11.11
CA HIS A 177 -4.15 -5.60 9.95
C HIS A 177 -5.33 -5.55 8.98
N HIS A 178 -5.43 -4.46 8.23
CA HIS A 178 -6.36 -4.37 7.10
C HIS A 178 -5.86 -3.37 6.07
N GLU A 179 -6.32 -3.60 4.85
CA GLU A 179 -6.02 -2.77 3.71
C GLU A 179 -6.68 -1.40 3.87
N ARG A 180 -5.95 -0.38 3.42
CA ARG A 180 -6.40 1.00 3.29
C ARG A 180 -5.92 1.56 1.97
N CYS A 181 -6.64 2.55 1.48
CA CYS A 181 -6.22 3.30 0.31
C CYS A 181 -6.48 4.80 0.47
N GLY A 182 -5.73 5.59 -0.26
CA GLY A 182 -5.94 7.02 -0.41
C GLY A 182 -5.55 7.46 -1.82
N LEU A 183 -6.22 8.49 -2.32
CA LEU A 183 -6.03 9.03 -3.67
C LEU A 183 -6.05 10.54 -3.60
N GLY A 184 -5.10 11.18 -4.27
CA GLY A 184 -5.13 12.62 -4.54
C GLY A 184 -4.85 12.90 -6.00
N VAL A 185 -5.51 13.92 -6.54
CA VAL A 185 -5.43 14.27 -7.97
C VAL A 185 -5.31 15.78 -8.11
N MET A 186 -4.34 16.23 -8.89
CA MET A 186 -4.05 17.65 -9.07
C MET A 186 -3.77 17.97 -10.54
N HIS A 187 -4.11 19.19 -10.95
CA HIS A 187 -3.69 19.71 -12.26
C HIS A 187 -2.19 19.99 -12.25
N ILE A 188 -1.51 19.75 -13.37
CA ILE A 188 -0.05 19.90 -13.50
C ILE A 188 0.36 20.76 -14.69
#